data_AF-A0A6P3WNY5-F1
#
_entry.id   AF-A0A6P3WNY5-F1
#
_cell.length_a   1.000
_cell.length_b   1.000
_cell.length_c   1.000
_cell.angle_alpha   90.00
_cell.angle_beta   90.00
_cell.angle_gamma   90.00
#
_symmetry.space_group_name_H-M   'P 1'
#
loop_
_entity.id
_entity.type
_entity.pdbx_description
1 polymer ?
#
loop_
_entity_poly.entity_id
_entity_poly.type
_entity_poly.pdbx_seq_one_letter_code
_entity_poly.pdbx_strand_id
1 'polypeptide(L)'
;MMIVDLDYTRRYLSLQINDVICWWWYYIKEISWQLLIALLAYLCVCIFLYALLKRVDHTAWQLPGPPDRLLLVTAHPDDEVMFFGPLVYWLTRSKVTKVYLLCLSMGTCPTDDLSWCPGSVLAGGDKRRIDELWASAKILGIPEANITIIISSELPDDQTVQWPIDEVAESILQYIEIYKINAVVTFDKHGVSRHRNHISLYFAIAALCIEKKVPPYCKLYVLESVNIIRKYIQLLDLPISLLSAPYWYLVTREQKHTIKKAMAAHKSQYVWFRKLYMVFSRYTFINTLQEVSALDLELDLQFDED
;
A
#
# COMPACT_ATOMS: atom_id res chain seq x y z
N MET A 1 -43.88 60.48 18.11
CA MET A 1 -42.99 59.53 18.81
C MET A 1 -43.60 58.14 18.66
N MET A 2 -43.11 57.37 17.70
CA MET A 2 -43.71 56.10 17.30
C MET A 2 -43.22 55.03 18.29
N ILE A 3 -44.07 54.64 19.25
CA ILE A 3 -43.80 53.48 20.08
C ILE A 3 -43.99 52.28 19.17
N VAL A 4 -42.89 51.81 18.57
CA VAL A 4 -42.85 50.54 17.87
C VAL A 4 -43.26 49.48 18.90
N ASP A 5 -44.38 48.81 18.64
CA ASP A 5 -44.90 47.77 19.52
C ASP A 5 -43.88 46.62 19.57
N LEU A 6 -43.22 46.51 20.73
CA LEU A 6 -42.14 45.55 20.97
C LEU A 6 -42.64 44.12 20.76
N ASP A 7 -43.92 43.84 21.06
CA ASP A 7 -44.55 42.54 20.88
C ASP A 7 -44.83 42.24 19.40
N TYR A 8 -45.26 43.23 18.62
CA TYR A 8 -45.39 43.08 17.16
C TYR A 8 -44.04 42.76 16.53
N THR A 9 -43.00 43.48 16.93
CA THR A 9 -41.63 43.30 16.41
C THR A 9 -41.07 41.93 16.77
N ARG A 10 -41.29 41.48 18.02
CA ARG A 10 -40.91 40.15 18.50
C ARG A 10 -41.66 39.04 17.75
N ARG A 11 -42.95 39.21 17.49
CA ARG A 11 -43.77 38.24 16.77
C ARG A 11 -43.36 38.14 15.30
N TYR A 12 -43.15 39.28 14.63
CA TYR A 12 -42.63 39.32 13.27
C TYR A 12 -41.28 38.62 13.17
N LEU A 13 -40.34 38.94 14.07
CA LEU A 13 -39.04 38.30 14.12
C LEU A 13 -39.14 36.78 14.36
N SER A 14 -40.02 36.34 15.25
CA SER A 14 -40.24 34.90 15.51
C SER A 14 -40.78 34.15 14.28
N LEU A 15 -41.65 34.78 13.49
CA LEU A 15 -42.16 34.20 12.24
C LEU A 15 -41.06 34.10 11.19
N GLN A 16 -40.27 35.17 11.01
CA GLN A 16 -39.13 35.15 10.09
C GLN A 16 -38.10 34.09 10.49
N ILE A 17 -37.79 33.96 11.79
CA ILE A 17 -36.88 32.92 12.28
C ILE A 17 -37.45 31.52 12.02
N ASN A 18 -38.74 31.30 12.31
CA ASN A 18 -39.38 30.00 12.06
C ASN A 18 -39.40 29.65 10.57
N ASP A 19 -39.69 30.62 9.70
CA ASP A 19 -39.64 30.42 8.25
C ASP A 19 -38.24 30.04 7.80
N VAL A 20 -37.21 30.79 8.24
CA VAL A 20 -35.81 30.47 7.96
C VAL A 20 -35.48 29.05 8.43
N ILE A 21 -35.84 28.67 9.65
CA ILE A 21 -35.60 27.31 10.18
C ILE A 21 -36.30 26.25 9.32
N CYS A 22 -37.55 26.47 8.92
CA CYS A 22 -38.29 25.56 8.05
C CYS A 22 -37.61 25.37 6.69
N TRP A 23 -37.16 26.47 6.07
CA TRP A 23 -36.42 26.44 4.81
C TRP A 23 -35.08 25.69 4.98
N TRP A 24 -34.30 26.00 6.01
CA TRP A 24 -33.05 25.31 6.30
C TRP A 24 -33.26 23.80 6.53
N TRP A 25 -34.28 23.43 7.29
CA TRP A 25 -34.62 22.02 7.52
C TRP A 25 -35.00 21.30 6.21
N TYR A 26 -35.81 21.95 5.38
CA TYR A 26 -36.17 21.43 4.05
C TYR A 26 -34.92 21.22 3.19
N TYR A 27 -34.06 22.23 3.07
CA TYR A 27 -32.82 22.12 2.27
C TYR A 27 -31.86 21.06 2.81
N ILE A 28 -31.65 20.99 4.12
CA ILE A 28 -30.81 19.95 4.73
C ILE A 28 -31.36 18.56 4.40
N LYS A 29 -32.69 18.37 4.50
CA LYS A 29 -33.34 17.10 4.19
C LYS A 29 -33.17 16.74 2.71
N GLU A 30 -33.43 17.67 1.80
CA GLU A 30 -33.26 17.44 0.35
C GLU A 30 -31.81 17.12 -0.01
N ILE A 31 -30.85 17.91 0.47
CA ILE A 31 -29.42 17.67 0.25
C ILE A 31 -29.01 16.30 0.80
N SER A 32 -29.47 15.94 2.02
CA SER A 32 -29.18 14.64 2.62
C SER A 32 -29.73 13.49 1.77
N TRP A 33 -30.92 13.66 1.19
CA TRP A 33 -31.52 12.65 0.32
C TRP A 33 -30.75 12.49 -0.99
N GLN A 34 -30.34 13.60 -1.62
CA GLN A 34 -29.51 13.57 -2.82
C GLN A 34 -28.14 12.94 -2.58
N LEU A 35 -27.50 13.27 -1.44
CA LEU A 35 -26.22 12.65 -1.04
C LEU A 35 -26.38 11.13 -0.83
N LEU A 36 -27.46 10.69 -0.20
CA LEU A 36 -27.74 9.26 -0.01
C LEU A 36 -27.93 8.55 -1.36
N ILE A 37 -28.71 9.13 -2.27
CA ILE A 37 -28.92 8.59 -3.61
C ILE A 37 -27.59 8.48 -4.37
N ALA A 38 -26.76 9.53 -4.31
CA ALA A 38 -25.44 9.53 -4.95
C ALA A 38 -24.51 8.45 -4.39
N LEU A 39 -24.46 8.28 -3.06
CA LEU A 39 -23.66 7.24 -2.40
C LEU A 39 -24.14 5.83 -2.78
N LEU A 40 -25.45 5.60 -2.82
CA LEU A 40 -26.02 4.32 -3.24
C LEU A 40 -25.74 4.02 -4.72
N ALA A 41 -25.91 5.01 -5.59
CA ALA A 41 -25.58 4.88 -7.00
C ALA A 41 -24.09 4.56 -7.21
N TYR A 42 -23.21 5.25 -6.49
CA TYR A 42 -21.77 4.99 -6.53
C TYR A 42 -21.42 3.58 -6.04
N LEU A 43 -22.04 3.13 -4.94
CA LEU A 43 -21.88 1.78 -4.43
C LEU A 43 -22.35 0.74 -5.47
N CYS A 44 -23.47 0.96 -6.14
CA CYS A 44 -23.96 0.10 -7.21
C CYS A 44 -22.96 0.02 -8.37
N VAL A 45 -22.36 1.14 -8.78
CA VAL A 45 -21.27 1.16 -9.79
C VAL A 45 -20.08 0.32 -9.33
N CYS A 46 -19.63 0.49 -8.09
CA CYS A 46 -18.50 -0.27 -7.56
C CYS A 46 -18.79 -1.78 -7.52
N ILE A 47 -20.00 -2.18 -7.09
CA ILE A 47 -20.43 -3.58 -7.08
C ILE A 47 -20.53 -4.13 -8.50
N PHE A 48 -21.10 -3.37 -9.44
CA PHE A 48 -21.20 -3.75 -10.84
C PHE A 48 -19.82 -3.96 -11.47
N LEU A 49 -18.91 -2.99 -11.30
CA LEU A 49 -17.54 -3.10 -11.80
C LEU A 49 -16.81 -4.29 -11.19
N TYR A 50 -16.93 -4.51 -9.89
CA TYR A 50 -16.32 -5.68 -9.24
C TYR A 50 -16.91 -7.01 -9.75
N ALA A 51 -18.23 -7.08 -9.96
CA ALA A 51 -18.88 -8.26 -10.52
C ALA A 51 -18.45 -8.53 -11.97
N LEU A 52 -18.28 -7.48 -12.77
CA LEU A 52 -17.75 -7.56 -14.14
C LEU A 52 -16.30 -8.05 -14.12
N LEU A 53 -15.43 -7.41 -13.33
CA LEU A 53 -14.01 -7.74 -13.25
C LEU A 53 -13.76 -9.14 -12.71
N LYS A 54 -14.65 -9.71 -11.88
CA LYS A 54 -14.55 -11.14 -11.50
C LYS A 54 -14.63 -12.09 -12.71
N ARG A 55 -15.20 -11.67 -13.83
CA ARG A 55 -15.46 -12.49 -15.03
C ARG A 55 -14.55 -12.17 -16.21
N VAL A 56 -13.77 -11.11 -16.12
CA VAL A 56 -12.89 -10.64 -17.20
C VAL A 56 -11.45 -11.05 -16.89
N ASP A 57 -10.69 -11.39 -17.91
CA ASP A 57 -9.25 -11.64 -17.77
C ASP A 57 -8.49 -10.33 -17.51
N HIS A 58 -7.57 -10.35 -16.54
CA HIS A 58 -6.88 -9.15 -16.07
C HIS A 58 -5.54 -8.91 -16.79
N THR A 59 -5.12 -9.82 -17.68
CA THR A 59 -3.81 -9.78 -18.35
C THR A 59 -3.49 -8.43 -19.00
N ALA A 60 -4.48 -7.76 -19.59
CA ALA A 60 -4.30 -6.47 -20.25
C ALA A 60 -3.92 -5.31 -19.30
N TRP A 61 -4.21 -5.44 -18.01
CA TRP A 61 -3.92 -4.43 -16.98
C TRP A 61 -2.87 -4.90 -15.97
N GLN A 62 -2.28 -6.06 -16.19
CA GLN A 62 -1.13 -6.52 -15.42
C GLN A 62 0.16 -6.03 -16.09
N LEU A 63 1.31 -6.28 -15.46
CA LEU A 63 2.60 -5.89 -16.03
C LEU A 63 2.76 -6.47 -17.46
N PRO A 64 3.17 -5.64 -18.44
CA PRO A 64 3.16 -6.01 -19.84
C PRO A 64 4.23 -7.06 -20.13
N GLY A 65 3.84 -8.18 -20.75
CA GLY A 65 4.73 -9.32 -20.97
C GLY A 65 5.24 -9.83 -19.62
N PRO A 66 4.42 -10.58 -18.85
CA PRO A 66 4.67 -10.85 -17.44
C PRO A 66 6.14 -11.26 -17.21
N PRO A 67 6.83 -10.61 -16.27
CA PRO A 67 8.27 -10.80 -16.10
C PRO A 67 8.58 -12.27 -15.83
N ASP A 68 9.63 -12.83 -16.43
CA ASP A 68 10.10 -14.19 -16.07
C ASP A 68 10.57 -14.21 -14.61
N ARG A 69 11.20 -13.12 -14.14
CA ARG A 69 11.79 -13.02 -12.81
C ARG A 69 11.53 -11.67 -12.17
N LEU A 70 10.63 -11.67 -11.20
CA LEU A 70 10.26 -10.46 -10.46
C LEU A 70 10.89 -10.48 -9.08
N LEU A 71 11.56 -9.39 -8.71
CA LEU A 71 12.07 -9.15 -7.36
C LEU A 71 11.12 -8.20 -6.62
N LEU A 72 10.49 -8.70 -5.57
CA LEU A 72 9.75 -7.89 -4.62
C LEU A 72 10.72 -7.45 -3.51
N VAL A 73 10.94 -6.14 -3.38
CA VAL A 73 11.81 -5.56 -2.35
C VAL A 73 10.95 -4.92 -1.25
N THR A 74 11.12 -5.40 -0.03
CA THR A 74 10.37 -5.01 1.17
C THR A 74 11.31 -4.58 2.28
N ALA A 75 10.81 -3.77 3.23
CA ALA A 75 11.62 -3.31 4.34
C ALA A 75 11.54 -4.30 5.51
N HIS A 76 10.33 -4.78 5.83
CA HIS A 76 10.07 -5.54 7.05
C HIS A 76 9.35 -6.87 6.81
N PRO A 77 9.49 -7.83 7.75
CA PRO A 77 8.71 -9.06 7.74
C PRO A 77 7.25 -8.80 8.07
N ASP A 78 6.39 -8.77 7.03
CA ASP A 78 4.93 -8.55 7.00
C ASP A 78 4.50 -7.70 5.79
N ASP A 79 5.41 -6.86 5.26
CA ASP A 79 5.17 -5.97 4.14
C ASP A 79 4.66 -6.72 2.90
N GLU A 80 5.21 -7.91 2.66
CA GLU A 80 4.96 -8.72 1.48
C GLU A 80 3.47 -9.09 1.36
N VAL A 81 2.81 -9.27 2.50
CA VAL A 81 1.39 -9.64 2.57
C VAL A 81 0.49 -8.45 2.88
N MET A 82 0.96 -7.49 3.68
CA MET A 82 0.18 -6.30 4.03
C MET A 82 -0.04 -5.40 2.82
N PHE A 83 1.01 -5.17 2.04
CA PHE A 83 0.98 -4.20 0.95
C PHE A 83 0.92 -4.85 -0.43
N PHE A 84 1.57 -5.99 -0.62
CA PHE A 84 1.73 -6.62 -1.94
C PHE A 84 0.94 -7.93 -2.12
N GLY A 85 0.06 -8.27 -1.17
CA GLY A 85 -0.71 -9.51 -1.19
C GLY A 85 -1.42 -9.81 -2.53
N PRO A 86 -2.19 -8.87 -3.11
CA PRO A 86 -2.83 -9.07 -4.41
C PRO A 86 -1.86 -9.36 -5.55
N LEU A 87 -0.77 -8.58 -5.67
CA LEU A 87 0.28 -8.79 -6.67
C LEU A 87 0.91 -10.18 -6.55
N VAL A 88 1.40 -10.52 -5.35
CA VAL A 88 2.07 -11.80 -5.09
C VAL A 88 1.12 -12.97 -5.35
N TYR A 89 -0.15 -12.84 -4.95
CA TYR A 89 -1.17 -13.85 -5.21
C TYR A 89 -1.26 -14.17 -6.71
N TRP A 90 -1.42 -13.17 -7.58
CA TRP A 90 -1.55 -13.40 -9.01
C TRP A 90 -0.29 -14.00 -9.64
N LEU A 91 0.89 -13.43 -9.33
CA LEU A 91 2.15 -13.86 -9.94
C LEU A 91 2.52 -15.31 -9.60
N THR A 92 2.33 -15.71 -8.35
CA THR A 92 2.67 -17.07 -7.90
C THR A 92 1.73 -18.14 -8.43
N ARG A 93 0.46 -17.80 -8.75
CA ARG A 93 -0.51 -18.75 -9.30
C ARG A 93 -0.44 -18.86 -10.83
N SER A 94 -0.01 -17.81 -11.53
CA SER A 94 0.15 -17.86 -12.98
C SER A 94 1.26 -18.84 -13.40
N LYS A 95 2.27 -19.04 -12.53
CA LYS A 95 3.49 -19.86 -12.78
C LYS A 95 4.33 -19.42 -13.97
N VAL A 96 3.98 -18.29 -14.59
CA VAL A 96 4.78 -17.66 -15.66
C VAL A 96 5.94 -16.88 -15.06
N THR A 97 5.70 -16.23 -13.93
CA THR A 97 6.68 -15.39 -13.23
C THR A 97 7.27 -16.13 -12.03
N LYS A 98 8.60 -16.13 -11.91
CA LYS A 98 9.33 -16.52 -10.70
C LYS A 98 9.44 -15.30 -9.79
N VAL A 99 8.77 -15.36 -8.65
CA VAL A 99 8.84 -14.30 -7.63
C VAL A 99 10.02 -14.56 -6.71
N TYR A 100 10.84 -13.53 -6.54
CA TYR A 100 11.91 -13.41 -5.55
C TYR A 100 11.50 -12.37 -4.51
N LEU A 101 11.81 -12.63 -3.25
CA LEU A 101 11.52 -11.72 -2.15
C LEU A 101 12.84 -11.31 -1.48
N LEU A 102 13.12 -10.02 -1.48
CA LEU A 102 14.22 -9.43 -0.74
C LEU A 102 13.65 -8.56 0.38
N CYS A 103 13.88 -8.96 1.62
CA CYS A 103 13.49 -8.22 2.82
C CYS A 103 14.74 -7.62 3.46
N LEU A 104 14.82 -6.29 3.57
CA LEU A 104 16.08 -5.63 3.94
C LEU A 104 16.35 -5.55 5.45
N SER A 105 15.36 -5.83 6.29
CA SER A 105 15.51 -5.88 7.74
C SER A 105 14.82 -7.11 8.31
N MET A 106 15.35 -7.62 9.42
CA MET A 106 14.73 -8.72 10.18
C MET A 106 13.53 -8.26 11.00
N GLY A 107 13.42 -6.94 11.19
CA GLY A 107 12.46 -6.34 12.06
C GLY A 107 12.79 -6.51 13.55
N THR A 108 12.89 -5.41 14.29
CA THR A 108 13.20 -5.44 15.74
C THR A 108 11.94 -5.57 16.58
N CYS A 109 12.08 -6.08 17.81
CA CYS A 109 11.06 -5.97 18.84
C CYS A 109 11.17 -4.60 19.54
N PRO A 110 10.08 -3.81 19.66
CA PRO A 110 10.07 -2.63 20.50
C PRO A 110 9.97 -3.07 21.97
N THR A 111 11.11 -3.19 22.63
CA THR A 111 11.16 -3.18 24.10
C THR A 111 12.23 -2.21 24.53
N ASP A 112 11.81 -1.19 25.27
CA ASP A 112 12.58 -0.07 25.81
C ASP A 112 13.56 -0.49 26.92
N ASP A 113 13.94 -1.76 26.99
CA ASP A 113 14.83 -2.30 28.00
C ASP A 113 16.13 -2.79 27.35
N LEU A 114 17.08 -1.85 27.26
CA LEU A 114 18.44 -2.07 26.74
C LEU A 114 19.31 -2.93 27.69
N SER A 115 18.78 -3.37 28.85
CA SER A 115 19.55 -4.13 29.85
C SER A 115 19.67 -5.63 29.55
N TRP A 116 19.00 -6.14 28.50
CA TRP A 116 19.11 -7.53 28.06
C TRP A 116 19.67 -7.66 26.64
N CYS A 117 20.79 -7.00 26.38
CA CYS A 117 21.62 -7.31 25.20
C CYS A 117 23.04 -7.68 25.68
N PRO A 118 23.28 -8.88 26.24
CA PRO A 118 24.64 -9.38 26.34
C PRO A 118 25.07 -9.76 24.92
N GLY A 119 26.16 -9.15 24.46
CA GLY A 119 26.59 -9.17 23.06
C GLY A 119 26.59 -10.55 22.40
N SER A 120 26.36 -10.53 21.08
CA SER A 120 26.30 -11.65 20.13
C SER A 120 24.88 -12.09 19.75
N VAL A 121 24.54 -11.86 18.47
CA VAL A 121 23.68 -12.69 17.62
C VAL A 121 22.23 -12.89 18.09
N LEU A 122 21.32 -12.25 17.35
CA LEU A 122 19.89 -12.62 17.23
C LEU A 122 19.16 -12.70 18.58
N ALA A 123 18.71 -11.55 19.07
CA ALA A 123 17.68 -11.52 20.10
C ALA A 123 16.47 -12.33 19.59
N GLY A 124 15.90 -13.22 20.42
CA GLY A 124 14.92 -14.24 19.98
C GLY A 124 13.64 -13.70 19.29
N GLY A 125 13.38 -12.39 19.34
CA GLY A 125 12.33 -11.71 18.57
C GLY A 125 12.61 -11.67 17.06
N ASP A 126 13.88 -11.50 16.66
CA ASP A 126 14.29 -11.35 15.27
C ASP A 126 14.11 -12.68 14.51
N LYS A 127 14.53 -13.78 15.14
CA LYS A 127 14.34 -15.14 14.60
C LYS A 127 12.86 -15.47 14.39
N ARG A 128 12.00 -15.03 15.31
CA ARG A 128 10.56 -15.26 15.22
C ARG A 128 9.94 -14.55 14.01
N ARG A 129 10.26 -13.28 13.78
CA ARG A 129 9.74 -12.52 12.61
C ARG A 129 10.22 -13.12 11.29
N ILE A 130 11.46 -13.60 11.26
CA ILE A 130 12.00 -14.38 10.14
C ILE A 130 11.16 -15.63 9.89
N ASP A 131 10.96 -16.49 10.89
CA ASP A 131 10.17 -17.73 10.76
C ASP A 131 8.71 -17.45 10.32
N GLU A 132 8.14 -16.35 10.82
CA GLU A 132 6.81 -15.86 10.45
C GLU A 132 6.74 -15.44 8.97
N LEU A 133 7.77 -14.75 8.44
CA LEU A 133 7.89 -14.42 7.02
C LEU A 133 8.00 -15.66 6.14
N TRP A 134 8.84 -16.64 6.52
CA TRP A 134 8.95 -17.91 5.79
C TRP A 134 7.59 -18.62 5.71
N ALA A 135 6.86 -18.67 6.82
CA ALA A 135 5.53 -19.27 6.87
C ALA A 135 4.50 -18.51 6.01
N SER A 136 4.52 -17.17 6.04
CA SER A 136 3.67 -16.31 5.20
C SER A 136 3.96 -16.51 3.71
N ALA A 137 5.23 -16.42 3.33
CA ALA A 137 5.69 -16.55 1.95
C ALA A 137 5.35 -17.93 1.36
N LYS A 138 5.44 -18.99 2.17
CA LYS A 138 4.99 -20.34 1.79
C LYS A 138 3.50 -20.40 1.47
N ILE A 139 2.65 -19.72 2.24
CA ILE A 139 1.19 -19.62 1.98
C ILE A 139 0.93 -18.79 0.71
N LEU A 140 1.71 -17.74 0.51
CA LEU A 140 1.71 -16.93 -0.70
C LEU A 140 2.33 -17.65 -1.90
N GLY A 141 2.93 -18.83 -1.74
CA GLY A 141 3.46 -19.64 -2.84
C GLY A 141 4.80 -19.14 -3.40
N ILE A 142 5.54 -18.32 -2.64
CA ILE A 142 6.91 -17.96 -2.97
C ILE A 142 7.82 -19.14 -2.56
N PRO A 143 8.65 -19.68 -3.48
CA PRO A 143 9.59 -20.74 -3.14
C PRO A 143 10.59 -20.29 -2.08
N GLU A 144 10.91 -21.17 -1.12
CA GLU A 144 11.87 -20.85 -0.06
C GLU A 144 13.25 -20.45 -0.63
N ALA A 145 13.69 -21.10 -1.71
CA ALA A 145 14.97 -20.77 -2.38
C ALA A 145 15.01 -19.36 -3.01
N ASN A 146 13.87 -18.67 -3.12
CA ASN A 146 13.76 -17.35 -3.72
C ASN A 146 13.58 -16.23 -2.67
N ILE A 147 13.62 -16.56 -1.38
CA ILE A 147 13.47 -15.60 -0.29
C ILE A 147 14.84 -15.30 0.28
N THR A 148 15.16 -14.02 0.41
CA THR A 148 16.37 -13.56 1.07
C THR A 148 16.06 -12.43 2.03
N ILE A 149 16.66 -12.50 3.22
CA ILE A 149 16.49 -11.53 4.29
C ILE A 149 17.87 -10.99 4.61
N ILE A 150 18.04 -9.66 4.51
CA ILE A 150 19.30 -8.99 4.87
C ILE A 150 19.32 -8.76 6.37
N ILE A 151 20.48 -9.05 6.96
CA ILE A 151 20.76 -8.85 8.37
C ILE A 151 21.93 -7.87 8.43
N SER A 152 21.62 -6.58 8.60
CA SER A 152 22.62 -5.51 8.66
C SER A 152 22.32 -4.56 9.82
N SER A 153 23.37 -4.14 10.53
CA SER A 153 23.28 -3.07 11.54
C SER A 153 22.95 -1.71 10.93
N GLU A 154 23.29 -1.52 9.67
CA GLU A 154 23.07 -0.27 8.92
C GLU A 154 21.62 -0.09 8.47
N LEU A 155 20.81 -1.16 8.54
CA LEU A 155 19.42 -1.20 8.10
C LEU A 155 18.46 -1.54 9.26
N PRO A 156 18.44 -0.72 10.34
CA PRO A 156 17.58 -0.98 11.50
C PRO A 156 16.09 -0.81 11.16
N ASP A 157 15.24 -1.66 11.72
CA ASP A 157 13.79 -1.45 11.68
C ASP A 157 13.37 -0.33 12.65
N ASP A 158 13.45 0.90 12.14
CA ASP A 158 12.97 2.11 12.82
C ASP A 158 12.18 2.99 11.84
N GLN A 159 11.02 3.50 12.27
CA GLN A 159 10.15 4.32 11.43
C GLN A 159 10.69 5.72 11.13
N THR A 160 11.66 6.16 11.92
CA THR A 160 12.23 7.51 11.92
C THR A 160 13.61 7.57 11.27
N VAL A 161 14.30 6.43 11.19
CA VAL A 161 15.64 6.34 10.59
C VAL A 161 15.52 6.19 9.07
N GLN A 162 16.26 7.02 8.34
CA GLN A 162 16.43 6.88 6.91
C GLN A 162 17.63 5.97 6.65
N TRP A 163 17.43 4.85 5.96
CA TRP A 163 18.53 3.97 5.56
C TRP A 163 19.45 4.63 4.53
N PRO A 164 20.76 4.34 4.55
CA PRO A 164 21.70 4.79 3.53
C PRO A 164 21.26 4.32 2.14
N ILE A 165 21.13 5.28 1.21
CA ILE A 165 20.62 5.01 -0.14
C ILE A 165 21.57 4.07 -0.89
N ASP A 166 22.88 4.29 -0.78
CA ASP A 166 23.91 3.52 -1.49
C ASP A 166 23.91 2.05 -1.07
N GLU A 167 23.86 1.75 0.24
CA GLU A 167 23.82 0.38 0.77
C GLU A 167 22.57 -0.39 0.28
N VAL A 168 21.42 0.28 0.29
CA VAL A 168 20.16 -0.29 -0.20
C VAL A 168 20.21 -0.49 -1.71
N ALA A 169 20.74 0.47 -2.46
CA ALA A 169 20.87 0.42 -3.91
C ALA A 169 21.82 -0.69 -4.36
N GLU A 170 23.00 -0.80 -3.75
CA GLU A 170 23.97 -1.85 -4.02
C GLU A 170 23.40 -3.23 -3.72
N SER A 171 22.71 -3.37 -2.58
CA SER A 171 21.99 -4.59 -2.23
C SER A 171 20.99 -4.96 -3.32
N ILE A 172 20.10 -4.05 -3.72
CA ILE A 172 19.10 -4.34 -4.76
C ILE A 172 19.77 -4.71 -6.10
N LEU A 173 20.77 -3.94 -6.53
CA LEU A 173 21.49 -4.15 -7.80
C LEU A 173 22.17 -5.51 -7.85
N GLN A 174 22.83 -5.91 -6.76
CA GLN A 174 23.48 -7.21 -6.66
C GLN A 174 22.48 -8.36 -6.92
N TYR A 175 21.28 -8.30 -6.35
CA TYR A 175 20.26 -9.35 -6.56
C TYR A 175 19.68 -9.29 -7.97
N ILE A 176 19.52 -8.10 -8.55
CA ILE A 176 19.11 -7.96 -9.94
C ILE A 176 20.07 -8.72 -10.85
N GLU A 177 21.38 -8.53 -10.65
CA GLU A 177 22.41 -9.12 -11.50
C GLU A 177 22.62 -10.62 -11.28
N ILE A 178 22.61 -11.08 -10.02
CA ILE A 178 22.79 -12.50 -9.66
C ILE A 178 21.65 -13.34 -10.21
N TYR A 179 20.41 -12.91 -9.99
CA TYR A 179 19.23 -13.70 -10.35
C TYR A 179 18.67 -13.36 -11.73
N LYS A 180 19.29 -12.42 -12.45
CA LYS A 180 18.84 -11.90 -13.76
C LYS A 180 17.38 -11.45 -13.71
N ILE A 181 17.07 -10.64 -12.69
CA ILE A 181 15.74 -10.08 -12.47
C ILE A 181 15.40 -9.12 -13.61
N ASN A 182 14.21 -9.26 -14.19
CA ASN A 182 13.74 -8.40 -15.26
C ASN A 182 12.60 -7.44 -14.83
N ALA A 183 12.10 -7.58 -13.60
CA ALA A 183 11.22 -6.59 -12.98
C ALA A 183 11.49 -6.47 -11.47
N VAL A 184 11.58 -5.25 -10.95
CA VAL A 184 11.64 -4.98 -9.51
C VAL A 184 10.36 -4.27 -9.10
N VAL A 185 9.77 -4.67 -7.97
CA VAL A 185 8.62 -3.99 -7.36
C VAL A 185 8.95 -3.59 -5.94
N THR A 186 8.70 -2.33 -5.59
CA THR A 186 8.85 -1.83 -4.22
C THR A 186 7.86 -0.70 -3.91
N PHE A 187 8.08 0.05 -2.83
CA PHE A 187 7.25 1.19 -2.44
C PHE A 187 7.57 2.45 -3.26
N ASP A 188 6.60 3.37 -3.36
CA ASP A 188 6.82 4.68 -3.96
C ASP A 188 7.46 5.68 -2.97
N LYS A 189 7.63 6.93 -3.43
CA LYS A 189 8.23 8.04 -2.68
C LYS A 189 7.56 8.37 -1.35
N HIS A 190 6.33 7.93 -1.14
CA HIS A 190 5.58 8.17 0.09
C HIS A 190 5.55 6.97 1.04
N GLY A 191 6.05 5.80 0.63
CA GLY A 191 6.23 4.65 1.50
C GLY A 191 4.94 4.10 2.13
N VAL A 192 3.78 4.35 1.50
CA VAL A 192 2.39 4.06 1.96
C VAL A 192 1.97 4.81 3.22
N SER A 193 2.73 4.69 4.32
CA SER A 193 2.48 5.32 5.61
C SER A 193 3.51 6.38 5.97
N ARG A 194 4.33 6.83 5.01
CA ARG A 194 5.50 7.71 5.23
C ARG A 194 6.57 7.08 6.13
N HIS A 195 6.66 5.76 6.10
CA HIS A 195 7.70 5.03 6.81
C HIS A 195 9.06 5.29 6.16
N ARG A 196 10.05 5.76 6.91
CA ARG A 196 11.38 6.14 6.36
C ARG A 196 12.10 5.00 5.65
N ASN A 197 12.09 3.79 6.23
CA ASN A 197 12.62 2.59 5.55
C ASN A 197 11.96 2.29 4.19
N HIS A 198 10.64 2.46 4.05
CA HIS A 198 9.96 2.25 2.76
C HIS A 198 10.36 3.32 1.75
N ILE A 199 10.50 4.56 2.22
CA ILE A 199 10.95 5.69 1.42
C ILE A 199 12.40 5.49 0.96
N SER A 200 13.29 4.94 1.80
CA SER A 200 14.65 4.57 1.42
C SER A 200 14.69 3.60 0.25
N LEU A 201 13.76 2.64 0.18
CA LEU A 201 13.67 1.70 -0.94
C LEU A 201 13.39 2.42 -2.26
N TYR A 202 12.48 3.40 -2.25
CA TYR A 202 12.19 4.23 -3.42
C TYR A 202 13.42 5.03 -3.87
N PHE A 203 14.09 5.74 -2.95
CA PHE A 203 15.25 6.55 -3.31
C PHE A 203 16.42 5.71 -3.80
N ALA A 204 16.61 4.49 -3.28
CA ALA A 204 17.61 3.56 -3.77
C ALA A 204 17.36 3.14 -5.22
N ILE A 205 16.13 2.72 -5.56
CA ILE A 205 15.83 2.35 -6.96
C ILE A 205 15.88 3.57 -7.89
N ALA A 206 15.53 4.77 -7.39
CA ALA A 206 15.64 6.01 -8.15
C ALA A 206 17.09 6.37 -8.45
N ALA A 207 17.98 6.27 -7.45
CA ALA A 207 19.42 6.47 -7.62
C ALA A 207 19.99 5.51 -8.67
N LEU A 208 19.66 4.22 -8.61
CA LEU A 208 20.08 3.24 -9.62
C LEU A 208 19.60 3.61 -11.03
N CYS A 209 18.39 4.17 -11.16
CA CYS A 209 17.81 4.58 -12.43
C CYS A 209 18.52 5.81 -13.02
N ILE A 210 18.72 6.85 -12.20
CA ILE A 210 19.38 8.11 -12.57
C ILE A 210 20.85 7.86 -12.95
N GLU A 211 21.55 7.02 -12.18
CA GLU A 211 22.94 6.63 -12.45
C GLU A 211 23.06 5.63 -13.61
N LYS A 212 21.93 5.19 -14.19
CA LYS A 212 21.87 4.22 -15.30
C LYS A 212 22.57 2.89 -14.96
N LYS A 213 22.54 2.50 -13.68
CA LYS A 213 23.07 1.23 -13.18
C LYS A 213 22.09 0.06 -13.38
N VAL A 214 20.80 0.34 -13.52
CA VAL A 214 19.79 -0.71 -13.77
C VAL A 214 20.03 -1.35 -15.14
N PRO A 215 20.13 -2.69 -15.23
CA PRO A 215 20.30 -3.35 -16.52
C PRO A 215 19.13 -3.03 -17.49
N PRO A 216 19.38 -2.85 -18.80
CA PRO A 216 18.34 -2.44 -19.77
C PRO A 216 17.14 -3.38 -19.90
N TYR A 217 17.29 -4.64 -19.49
CA TYR A 217 16.21 -5.65 -19.50
C TYR A 217 15.36 -5.62 -18.23
N CYS A 218 15.75 -4.86 -17.21
CA CYS A 218 15.09 -4.79 -15.92
C CYS A 218 14.25 -3.52 -15.83
N LYS A 219 12.97 -3.68 -15.51
CA LYS A 219 12.04 -2.58 -15.29
C LYS A 219 11.75 -2.39 -13.80
N LEU A 220 11.57 -1.14 -13.39
CA LEU A 220 11.29 -0.79 -11.99
C LEU A 220 9.83 -0.37 -11.84
N TYR A 221 9.17 -0.88 -10.81
CA TYR A 221 7.78 -0.57 -10.53
C TYR A 221 7.60 -0.22 -9.04
N VAL A 222 6.67 0.70 -8.78
CA VAL A 222 6.37 1.16 -7.43
C VAL A 222 4.89 1.02 -7.10
N LEU A 223 4.59 0.67 -5.86
CA LEU A 223 3.23 0.61 -5.32
C LEU A 223 2.73 2.02 -4.98
N GLU A 224 1.59 2.39 -5.56
CA GLU A 224 0.97 3.71 -5.36
C GLU A 224 0.56 3.93 -3.89
N SER A 225 1.10 4.97 -3.26
CA SER A 225 0.62 5.49 -2.00
C SER A 225 -0.64 6.33 -2.19
N VAL A 226 -1.66 6.04 -1.40
CA VAL A 226 -2.90 6.81 -1.41
C VAL A 226 -3.19 7.49 -0.08
N ASN A 227 -4.01 8.53 -0.12
CA ASN A 227 -4.49 9.21 1.09
C ASN A 227 -5.27 8.26 2.02
N ILE A 228 -5.45 8.67 3.27
CA ILE A 228 -6.05 7.84 4.32
C ILE A 228 -7.50 7.41 3.99
N ILE A 229 -8.25 8.21 3.24
CA ILE A 229 -9.63 7.89 2.86
C ILE A 229 -9.60 6.73 1.85
N ARG A 230 -8.90 6.91 0.72
CA ARG A 230 -8.74 5.87 -0.32
C ARG A 230 -8.15 4.59 0.27
N LYS A 231 -7.24 4.71 1.25
CA LYS A 231 -6.61 3.59 1.94
C LYS A 231 -7.64 2.65 2.59
N TYR A 232 -8.72 3.18 3.18
CA TYR A 232 -9.63 2.40 4.04
C TYR A 232 -11.06 2.20 3.50
N ILE A 233 -11.37 2.68 2.29
CA ILE A 233 -12.72 2.55 1.69
C ILE A 233 -12.90 1.29 0.79
N GLN A 234 -11.87 0.45 0.66
CA GLN A 234 -11.85 -0.82 -0.11
C GLN A 234 -12.54 -0.74 -1.49
N LEU A 235 -13.71 -1.38 -1.62
CA LEU A 235 -14.48 -1.55 -2.85
C LEU A 235 -14.88 -0.19 -3.44
N LEU A 236 -15.10 0.82 -2.58
CA LEU A 236 -15.40 2.17 -3.02
C LEU A 236 -14.21 2.84 -3.70
N ASP A 237 -12.97 2.39 -3.47
CA ASP A 237 -11.80 2.92 -4.19
C ASP A 237 -11.59 2.28 -5.57
N LEU A 238 -12.39 1.26 -5.91
CA LEU A 238 -12.20 0.48 -7.13
C LEU A 238 -12.27 1.33 -8.41
N PRO A 239 -13.31 2.16 -8.64
CA PRO A 239 -13.39 2.96 -9.87
C PRO A 239 -12.20 3.91 -10.00
N ILE A 240 -11.77 4.54 -8.91
CA ILE A 240 -10.65 5.48 -8.89
C ILE A 240 -9.35 4.72 -9.19
N SER A 241 -9.12 3.58 -8.54
CA SER A 241 -7.94 2.73 -8.77
C SER A 241 -7.77 2.31 -10.23
N LEU A 242 -8.87 1.94 -10.88
CA LEU A 242 -8.86 1.49 -12.28
C LEU A 242 -8.56 2.62 -13.27
N LEU A 243 -8.89 3.87 -12.91
CA LEU A 243 -8.66 5.05 -13.73
C LEU A 243 -7.29 5.68 -13.48
N SER A 244 -6.76 5.58 -12.26
CA SER A 244 -5.54 6.27 -11.84
C SER A 244 -4.24 5.52 -12.17
N ALA A 245 -4.30 4.21 -12.38
CA ALA A 245 -3.09 3.40 -12.53
C ALA A 245 -3.12 2.55 -13.80
N PRO A 246 -1.99 2.49 -14.54
CA PRO A 246 -1.89 1.67 -15.75
C PRO A 246 -1.90 0.17 -15.42
N TYR A 247 -1.31 -0.21 -14.27
CA TYR A 247 -1.17 -1.59 -13.86
C TYR A 247 -1.87 -1.84 -12.53
N TRP A 248 -2.67 -2.90 -12.46
CA TRP A 248 -3.34 -3.27 -11.22
C TRP A 248 -3.54 -4.78 -11.05
N TYR A 249 -3.59 -5.19 -9.80
CA TYR A 249 -3.80 -6.58 -9.38
C TYR A 249 -4.96 -6.62 -8.40
N LEU A 250 -6.15 -6.94 -8.90
CA LEU A 250 -7.39 -7.02 -8.13
C LEU A 250 -7.63 -8.46 -7.67
N VAL A 251 -7.92 -8.67 -6.39
CA VAL A 251 -8.30 -9.99 -5.88
C VAL A 251 -9.78 -10.08 -5.52
N THR A 252 -10.34 -11.26 -5.72
CA THR A 252 -11.69 -11.57 -5.24
C THR A 252 -11.72 -11.79 -3.73
N ARG A 253 -12.92 -11.76 -3.13
CA ARG A 253 -13.11 -12.10 -1.71
C ARG A 253 -12.56 -13.48 -1.32
N GLU A 254 -12.68 -14.46 -2.21
CA GLU A 254 -12.16 -15.82 -2.00
C GLU A 254 -10.63 -15.81 -2.01
N GLN A 255 -10.03 -15.10 -2.97
CA GLN A 255 -8.57 -14.98 -3.09
C GLN A 255 -7.97 -14.21 -1.89
N LYS A 256 -8.65 -13.15 -1.43
CA LYS A 256 -8.28 -12.39 -0.22
C LYS A 256 -8.21 -13.26 1.04
N HIS A 257 -8.89 -14.40 1.09
CA HIS A 257 -8.74 -15.36 2.20
C HIS A 257 -7.31 -15.90 2.31
N THR A 258 -6.66 -16.17 1.18
CA THR A 258 -5.25 -16.60 1.15
C THR A 258 -4.32 -15.54 1.74
N ILE A 259 -4.53 -14.28 1.35
CA ILE A 259 -3.75 -13.13 1.86
C ILE A 259 -3.96 -12.98 3.37
N LYS A 260 -5.20 -13.10 3.86
CA LYS A 260 -5.49 -13.08 5.30
C LYS A 260 -4.83 -14.25 6.04
N LYS A 261 -4.80 -15.44 5.43
CA LYS A 261 -4.13 -16.62 6.00
C LYS A 261 -2.62 -16.43 6.07
N ALA A 262 -2.01 -15.84 5.05
CA ALA A 262 -0.59 -15.47 5.05
C ALA A 262 -0.28 -14.43 6.14
N MET A 263 -1.10 -13.38 6.27
CA MET A 263 -0.94 -12.40 7.37
C MET A 263 -1.11 -13.03 8.75
N ALA A 264 -1.98 -14.04 8.88
CA ALA A 264 -2.14 -14.77 10.15
C ALA A 264 -0.91 -15.64 10.52
N ALA A 265 0.00 -15.91 9.58
CA ALA A 265 1.28 -16.55 9.88
C ALA A 265 2.21 -15.62 10.66
N HIS A 266 2.10 -14.30 10.45
CA HIS A 266 2.78 -13.26 11.23
C HIS A 266 2.15 -13.06 12.60
N LYS A 267 2.20 -14.08 13.45
CA LYS A 267 1.53 -14.11 14.77
C LYS A 267 1.96 -12.96 15.68
N SER A 268 3.23 -12.58 15.67
CA SER A 268 3.75 -11.47 16.49
C SER A 268 3.19 -10.13 16.05
N GLN A 269 2.96 -9.99 14.74
CA GLN A 269 2.53 -8.74 14.13
C GLN A 269 1.01 -8.63 13.96
N TYR A 270 0.26 -9.74 13.96
CA TYR A 270 -1.17 -9.76 13.64
C TYR A 270 -2.09 -9.34 14.82
N VAL A 271 -1.81 -8.15 15.35
CA VAL A 271 -2.54 -7.47 16.42
C VAL A 271 -3.82 -6.79 15.91
N TRP A 272 -4.63 -6.24 16.81
CA TRP A 272 -6.00 -5.78 16.52
C TRP A 272 -6.09 -4.76 15.38
N PHE A 273 -5.20 -3.77 15.30
CA PHE A 273 -5.23 -2.76 14.24
C PHE A 273 -4.83 -3.36 12.89
N ARG A 274 -3.96 -4.37 12.86
CA ARG A 274 -3.64 -5.11 11.63
C ARG A 274 -4.80 -5.95 11.16
N LYS A 275 -5.62 -6.50 12.05
CA LYS A 275 -6.88 -7.17 11.67
C LYS A 275 -7.84 -6.18 11.00
N LEU A 276 -7.97 -4.96 11.53
CA LEU A 276 -8.74 -3.89 10.89
C LEU A 276 -8.15 -3.52 9.52
N TYR A 277 -6.83 -3.39 9.42
CA TYR A 277 -6.13 -3.17 8.15
C TYR A 277 -6.44 -4.29 7.14
N MET A 278 -6.36 -5.56 7.53
CA MET A 278 -6.69 -6.69 6.65
C MET A 278 -8.16 -6.75 6.21
N VAL A 279 -9.04 -6.09 6.97
CA VAL A 279 -10.42 -5.89 6.57
C VAL A 279 -10.48 -4.72 5.60
N PHE A 280 -10.13 -3.51 6.04
CA PHE A 280 -10.46 -2.24 5.39
C PHE A 280 -9.44 -1.69 4.39
N SER A 281 -8.19 -2.16 4.41
CA SER A 281 -7.18 -1.64 3.50
C SER A 281 -7.45 -2.02 2.05
N ARG A 282 -7.38 -1.04 1.14
CA ARG A 282 -7.42 -1.31 -0.30
C ARG A 282 -6.23 -2.15 -0.75
N TYR A 283 -5.06 -2.04 -0.11
CA TYR A 283 -3.85 -2.80 -0.50
C TYR A 283 -4.01 -4.32 -0.34
N THR A 284 -5.00 -4.75 0.44
CA THR A 284 -5.35 -6.17 0.61
C THR A 284 -6.40 -6.65 -0.39
N PHE A 285 -6.85 -5.76 -1.27
CA PHE A 285 -7.92 -5.96 -2.23
C PHE A 285 -7.47 -5.65 -3.67
N ILE A 286 -6.75 -4.56 -3.87
CA ILE A 286 -6.19 -4.14 -5.16
C ILE A 286 -4.82 -3.49 -4.94
N ASN A 287 -3.82 -3.93 -5.69
CA ASN A 287 -2.56 -3.19 -5.84
C ASN A 287 -2.61 -2.40 -7.13
N THR A 288 -2.16 -1.16 -7.10
CA THR A 288 -1.94 -0.30 -8.26
C THR A 288 -0.46 0.03 -8.35
N LEU A 289 0.13 -0.19 -9.52
CA LEU A 289 1.57 -0.02 -9.77
C LEU A 289 1.82 1.02 -10.85
N GLN A 290 2.95 1.71 -10.74
CA GLN A 290 3.48 2.61 -11.76
C GLN A 290 4.89 2.17 -12.15
N GLU A 291 5.23 2.31 -13.43
CA GLU A 291 6.60 2.09 -13.92
C GLU A 291 7.40 3.36 -13.62
N VAL A 292 8.59 3.17 -13.04
CA VAL A 292 9.51 4.28 -12.79
C VAL A 292 10.37 4.48 -14.03
N SER A 293 10.32 5.68 -14.59
CA SER A 293 11.23 6.08 -15.67
C SER A 293 12.19 7.17 -15.20
N ALA A 294 13.41 7.19 -15.76
CA ALA A 294 14.40 8.20 -15.41
C ALA A 294 13.90 9.64 -15.64
N LEU A 295 13.09 9.84 -16.69
CA LEU A 295 12.50 11.14 -17.00
C LEU A 295 11.50 11.58 -15.93
N ASP A 296 10.64 10.67 -15.46
CA ASP A 296 9.67 10.98 -14.42
C ASP A 296 10.36 11.28 -13.09
N LEU A 297 11.46 10.60 -12.78
CA LEU A 297 12.28 10.85 -11.59
C LEU A 297 12.96 12.22 -11.63
N GLU A 298 13.56 12.59 -12.77
CA GLU A 298 14.20 13.90 -12.94
C GLU A 298 13.19 15.04 -12.74
N LEU A 299 11.97 14.87 -13.24
CA LEU A 299 10.88 15.84 -13.03
C LEU A 299 10.47 15.89 -11.56
N ASP A 300 10.20 14.74 -10.94
CA ASP A 300 9.75 14.65 -9.55
C ASP A 300 10.75 15.29 -8.57
N LEU A 301 12.05 15.09 -8.77
CA LEU A 301 13.09 15.68 -7.92
C LEU A 301 13.20 17.20 -8.09
N GLN A 302 12.91 17.74 -9.28
CA GLN A 302 12.90 19.20 -9.49
C GLN A 302 11.75 19.89 -8.75
N PHE A 303 10.58 19.24 -8.63
CA PHE A 303 9.42 19.83 -7.96
C PHE A 303 9.47 19.73 -6.43
N ASP A 304 10.29 18.83 -5.86
CA ASP A 304 10.43 18.66 -4.41
C ASP A 304 11.50 19.60 -3.79
N GLU A 305 12.29 20.31 -4.61
CA GLU A 305 13.26 21.33 -4.17
C GLU A 305 12.67 22.75 -4.00
N ASP A 306 11.42 22.98 -4.45
CA ASP A 306 10.66 24.25 -4.34
C ASP A 306 9.60 24.24 -3.22
#